data_AF-A0A3N5U0H8-F1
#
_entry.id   AF-A0A3N5U0H8-F1
#
_cell.length_a   1.000
_cell.length_b   1.000
_cell.length_c   1.000
_cell.angle_alpha   90.00
_cell.angle_beta   90.00
_cell.angle_gamma   90.00
#
_symmetry.space_group_name_H-M   'P 1'
#
loop_
_entity.id
_entity.type
_entity.pdbx_description
1 polymer ?
#
loop_
_entity_poly.entity_id
_entity_poly.type
_entity_poly.pdbx_seq_one_letter_code
_entity_poly.pdbx_strand_id
1 'polypeptide(L)'
;MTQDNSSNLSPGSETQFDDYTVPSAFLWKLWIYTNYDCNLKCSYCVAKSGPNVPRRALGLANVQRLVDEAVELGFSDVFFTGGEPFILDDIYEMLAYSVLRVKTTVLTNAMLLRGARLEKLISVAEAVPDEKMIVQVSLDGGRPEDHDAYRGKGTWEKTVEGIRLLQEQGFRVRIGTTETPVNSPHLEKLCEFHRSLGIPDEDHFVRPLAKRGFSREGLELDMGNLIPEVTVNVDGVFWHPLSTDTDMQVSRALFPLAESVEKIREQLATISLTGKASLMTFT
;
A
#
# COMPACT_ATOMS: atom_id res chain seq x y z
N MET A 1 61.44 -12.51 -0.88
CA MET A 1 61.34 -11.08 -1.23
C MET A 1 60.81 -11.07 -2.66
N THR A 2 59.61 -10.66 -2.98
CA THR A 2 58.68 -9.69 -2.40
C THR A 2 57.27 -10.10 -2.83
N GLN A 3 56.29 -9.88 -1.96
CA GLN A 3 54.87 -9.85 -2.31
C GLN A 3 54.67 -8.73 -3.34
N ASP A 4 53.80 -8.95 -4.33
CA ASP A 4 53.09 -7.83 -4.95
C ASP A 4 51.61 -8.18 -5.10
N ASN A 5 50.81 -7.26 -4.59
CA ASN A 5 49.37 -7.30 -4.42
C ASN A 5 48.79 -6.49 -5.57
N SER A 6 48.05 -7.12 -6.48
CA SER A 6 47.11 -6.39 -7.34
C SER A 6 45.78 -7.10 -7.33
N SER A 7 44.91 -6.55 -6.48
CA SER A 7 43.49 -6.82 -6.34
C SER A 7 42.75 -6.67 -7.68
N ASN A 8 42.12 -7.76 -8.13
CA ASN A 8 41.06 -7.72 -9.11
C ASN A 8 39.85 -7.02 -8.49
N LEU A 9 39.54 -5.82 -8.97
CA LEU A 9 38.23 -5.20 -8.79
C LEU A 9 37.25 -5.92 -9.73
N SER A 10 36.38 -6.74 -9.16
CA SER A 10 35.22 -7.30 -9.86
C SER A 10 34.17 -6.18 -10.03
N PRO A 11 33.61 -5.95 -11.23
CA PRO A 11 32.57 -4.94 -11.44
C PRO A 11 31.27 -5.33 -10.72
N GLY A 12 30.56 -4.32 -10.25
CA GLY A 12 29.30 -4.42 -9.52
C GLY A 12 28.23 -5.24 -10.24
N SER A 13 27.37 -5.85 -9.44
CA SER A 13 26.21 -6.62 -9.84
C SER A 13 25.26 -5.77 -10.70
N GLU A 14 25.26 -6.02 -12.00
CA GLU A 14 24.28 -5.52 -12.94
C GLU A 14 22.90 -6.10 -12.59
N THR A 15 21.93 -5.20 -12.35
CA THR A 15 20.51 -5.54 -12.27
C THR A 15 20.07 -6.15 -13.59
N GLN A 16 19.66 -7.42 -13.56
CA GLN A 16 19.21 -8.17 -14.72
C GLN A 16 17.78 -7.75 -15.10
N PHE A 17 17.62 -7.15 -16.28
CA PHE A 17 16.34 -6.77 -16.86
C PHE A 17 15.86 -7.89 -17.79
N ASP A 18 14.83 -8.63 -17.39
CA ASP A 18 14.20 -9.64 -18.25
C ASP A 18 13.19 -9.02 -19.22
N ASP A 19 13.13 -9.59 -20.42
CA ASP A 19 12.36 -9.19 -21.59
C ASP A 19 10.86 -9.57 -21.39
N TYR A 20 9.98 -8.58 -21.18
CA TYR A 20 8.58 -8.81 -20.80
C TYR A 20 7.66 -9.06 -22.00
N THR A 21 7.28 -10.32 -22.20
CA THR A 21 5.95 -10.65 -22.75
C THR A 21 4.93 -10.50 -21.62
N VAL A 22 3.90 -9.67 -21.79
CA VAL A 22 2.88 -9.43 -20.75
C VAL A 22 2.20 -10.76 -20.40
N PRO A 23 2.39 -11.33 -19.19
CA PRO A 23 1.82 -12.63 -18.86
C PRO A 23 0.30 -12.56 -18.87
N SER A 24 -0.36 -13.61 -19.37
CA SER A 24 -1.82 -13.74 -19.36
C SER A 24 -2.45 -13.81 -17.96
N ALA A 25 -1.64 -13.81 -16.91
CA ALA A 25 -2.03 -13.88 -15.50
C ALA A 25 -1.63 -12.58 -14.77
N PHE A 26 -2.20 -11.45 -15.17
CA PHE A 26 -2.21 -10.28 -14.29
C PHE A 26 -3.17 -10.59 -13.14
N LEU A 27 -2.65 -10.88 -11.94
CA LEU A 27 -3.43 -10.99 -10.71
C LEU A 27 -3.82 -9.58 -10.27
N TRP A 28 -5.01 -9.12 -10.67
CA TRP A 28 -5.44 -7.75 -10.40
C TRP A 28 -5.66 -7.57 -8.89
N LYS A 29 -4.99 -6.56 -8.33
CA LYS A 29 -5.25 -6.03 -6.99
C LYS A 29 -6.24 -4.86 -7.13
N LEU A 30 -7.26 -4.81 -6.27
CA LEU A 30 -8.15 -3.65 -6.17
C LEU A 30 -7.79 -2.86 -4.91
N TRP A 31 -7.38 -1.61 -5.07
CA TRP A 31 -7.14 -0.67 -3.98
C TRP A 31 -8.34 0.22 -3.77
N ILE A 32 -8.86 0.28 -2.56
CA ILE A 32 -10.01 1.08 -2.17
C ILE A 32 -9.55 2.13 -1.17
N TYR A 33 -9.56 3.39 -1.58
CA TYR A 33 -9.47 4.53 -0.67
C TYR A 33 -10.83 4.75 0.00
N THR A 34 -10.95 4.36 1.27
CA THR A 34 -12.20 4.43 2.04
C THR A 34 -12.55 5.85 2.46
N ASN A 35 -11.55 6.66 2.79
CA ASN A 35 -11.66 8.04 3.27
C ASN A 35 -10.36 8.82 3.03
N TYR A 36 -10.33 10.07 3.52
CA TYR A 36 -9.20 11.01 3.42
C TYR A 36 -8.88 11.74 4.74
N ASP A 37 -9.76 11.70 5.75
CA ASP A 37 -9.43 12.14 7.10
C ASP A 37 -8.45 11.15 7.75
N CYS A 38 -7.40 11.67 8.37
CA CYS A 38 -6.35 10.87 8.99
C CYS A 38 -5.89 11.53 10.28
N ASN A 39 -5.50 10.74 11.29
CA ASN A 39 -4.92 11.26 12.52
C ASN A 39 -3.48 11.77 12.35
N LEU A 40 -2.86 11.56 11.18
CA LEU A 40 -1.52 12.04 10.82
C LEU A 40 -1.55 13.02 9.66
N LYS A 41 -0.51 13.86 9.57
CA LYS A 41 -0.28 14.80 8.46
C LYS A 41 1.08 14.53 7.83
N CYS A 42 1.26 13.33 7.27
CA CYS A 42 2.54 12.93 6.72
C CYS A 42 2.97 13.85 5.57
N SER A 43 4.21 14.32 5.55
CA SER A 43 4.70 15.28 4.54
C SER A 43 4.79 14.71 3.12
N TYR A 44 4.83 13.38 2.97
CA TYR A 44 4.84 12.71 1.66
C TYR A 44 3.47 12.19 1.20
N CYS A 45 2.39 12.34 1.99
CA CYS A 45 1.14 11.60 1.76
C CYS A 45 0.62 11.74 0.32
N VAL A 46 0.60 10.64 -0.43
CA VAL A 46 0.21 10.63 -1.86
C VAL A 46 -1.25 11.02 -2.06
N ALA A 47 -2.13 10.62 -1.14
CA ALA A 47 -3.55 10.95 -1.15
C ALA A 47 -3.90 12.31 -0.55
N LYS A 48 -2.90 13.06 -0.07
CA LYS A 48 -3.09 14.38 0.57
C LYS A 48 -4.05 14.33 1.78
N SER A 49 -4.05 13.21 2.52
CA SER A 49 -4.86 12.98 3.71
C SER A 49 -4.37 13.78 4.94
N GLY A 50 -5.25 14.00 5.92
CA GLY A 50 -4.86 14.64 7.18
C GLY A 50 -6.01 14.96 8.14
N PRO A 51 -5.73 15.52 9.34
CA PRO A 51 -6.74 15.71 10.38
C PRO A 51 -7.84 16.72 10.01
N ASN A 52 -7.51 17.67 9.13
CA ASN A 52 -8.41 18.74 8.68
C ASN A 52 -8.87 18.54 7.23
N VAL A 53 -8.63 17.36 6.66
CA VAL A 53 -9.09 17.02 5.31
C VAL A 53 -10.51 16.48 5.42
N PRO A 54 -11.46 16.91 4.58
CA PRO A 54 -12.81 16.36 4.59
C PRO A 54 -12.77 14.84 4.42
N ARG A 55 -13.58 14.12 5.22
CA ARG A 55 -13.60 12.65 5.24
C ARG A 55 -13.71 12.00 3.88
N ARG A 56 -14.62 12.49 3.04
CA ARG A 56 -14.87 11.97 1.67
C ARG A 56 -15.02 10.43 1.66
N ALA A 57 -15.90 9.92 2.51
CA ALA A 57 -16.12 8.49 2.66
C ALA A 57 -16.72 7.88 1.37
N LEU A 58 -16.17 6.75 0.94
CA LEU A 58 -16.69 5.99 -0.21
C LEU A 58 -18.04 5.34 0.12
N GLY A 59 -18.21 4.89 1.37
CA GLY A 59 -19.44 4.31 1.90
C GLY A 59 -19.60 2.80 1.64
N LEU A 60 -20.20 2.10 2.60
CA LEU A 60 -20.34 0.64 2.60
C LEU A 60 -20.97 0.08 1.32
N ALA A 61 -22.07 0.66 0.83
CA ALA A 61 -22.77 0.15 -0.34
C ALA A 61 -21.89 0.16 -1.62
N ASN A 62 -21.07 1.19 -1.79
CA ASN A 62 -20.13 1.26 -2.91
C ASN A 62 -19.03 0.20 -2.74
N VAL A 63 -18.49 0.03 -1.53
CA VAL A 63 -17.48 -1.00 -1.23
C VAL A 63 -18.02 -2.39 -1.52
N GLN A 64 -19.23 -2.72 -1.07
CA GLN A 64 -19.85 -4.03 -1.29
C GLN A 64 -19.93 -4.34 -2.79
N ARG A 65 -20.45 -3.39 -3.57
CA ARG A 65 -20.53 -3.53 -5.02
C ARG A 65 -19.17 -3.64 -5.70
N LEU A 66 -18.18 -2.85 -5.27
CA LEU A 66 -16.81 -2.92 -5.80
C LEU A 66 -16.17 -4.28 -5.53
N VAL A 67 -16.36 -4.85 -4.33
CA VAL A 67 -15.87 -6.19 -3.98
C VAL A 67 -16.53 -7.25 -4.86
N ASP A 68 -17.85 -7.20 -5.03
CA ASP A 68 -18.56 -8.18 -5.87
C ASP A 68 -18.10 -8.09 -7.33
N GLU A 69 -18.04 -6.90 -7.92
CA GLU A 69 -17.55 -6.72 -9.30
C GLU A 69 -16.06 -7.11 -9.45
N ALA A 70 -15.22 -6.87 -8.44
CA ALA A 70 -13.82 -7.31 -8.45
C ALA A 70 -13.68 -8.84 -8.44
N VAL A 71 -14.48 -9.54 -7.63
CA VAL A 71 -14.50 -11.00 -7.59
C VAL A 71 -14.98 -11.56 -8.93
N GLU A 72 -16.03 -10.99 -9.51
CA GLU A 72 -16.53 -11.38 -10.85
C GLU A 72 -15.48 -11.18 -11.95
N LEU A 73 -14.67 -10.14 -11.85
CA LEU A 73 -13.58 -9.83 -12.78
C LEU A 73 -12.29 -10.62 -12.52
N GLY A 74 -12.25 -11.45 -11.47
CA GLY A 74 -11.11 -12.32 -11.15
C GLY A 74 -9.96 -11.67 -10.37
N PHE A 75 -10.24 -10.59 -9.64
CA PHE A 75 -9.25 -9.99 -8.73
C PHE A 75 -8.90 -10.94 -7.58
N SER A 76 -7.63 -11.06 -7.24
CA SER A 76 -7.17 -11.98 -6.19
C SER A 76 -7.14 -11.36 -4.80
N ASP A 77 -6.96 -10.04 -4.72
CA ASP A 77 -6.75 -9.30 -3.48
C ASP A 77 -7.46 -7.94 -3.52
N VAL A 78 -8.05 -7.56 -2.39
CA VAL A 78 -8.59 -6.21 -2.14
C VAL A 78 -7.81 -5.55 -1.01
N PHE A 79 -7.35 -4.32 -1.26
CA PHE A 79 -6.59 -3.51 -0.33
C PHE A 79 -7.44 -2.31 0.11
N PHE A 80 -7.72 -2.23 1.41
CA PHE A 80 -8.36 -1.07 2.02
C PHE A 80 -7.28 -0.09 2.48
N THR A 81 -7.41 1.16 2.05
CA THR A 81 -6.49 2.25 2.39
C THR A 81 -7.27 3.57 2.46
N GLY A 82 -6.57 4.69 2.52
CA GLY A 82 -7.15 6.02 2.46
C GLY A 82 -7.51 6.57 3.83
N GLY A 83 -7.20 7.86 4.01
CA GLY A 83 -7.14 8.47 5.33
C GLY A 83 -6.41 7.55 6.30
N GLU A 84 -6.93 7.46 7.51
CA GLU A 84 -6.79 6.28 8.35
C GLU A 84 -8.13 5.51 8.32
N PRO A 85 -8.19 4.26 7.80
CA PRO A 85 -9.45 3.53 7.69
C PRO A 85 -10.18 3.35 9.03
N PHE A 86 -9.44 3.14 10.13
CA PHE A 86 -10.03 2.94 11.46
C PHE A 86 -10.58 4.22 12.13
N ILE A 87 -10.61 5.35 11.41
CA ILE A 87 -11.43 6.51 11.78
C ILE A 87 -12.90 6.30 11.41
N LEU A 88 -13.19 5.51 10.38
CA LEU A 88 -14.54 5.20 9.94
C LEU A 88 -15.19 4.17 10.86
N ASP A 89 -16.46 4.37 11.20
CA ASP A 89 -17.21 3.39 11.99
C ASP A 89 -17.67 2.19 11.14
N ASP A 90 -17.88 2.39 9.83
CA ASP A 90 -18.35 1.35 8.89
C ASP A 90 -17.21 0.51 8.28
N ILE A 91 -15.95 0.81 8.60
CA ILE A 91 -14.79 0.02 8.12
C ILE A 91 -14.90 -1.45 8.51
N TYR A 92 -15.44 -1.76 9.69
CA TYR A 92 -15.56 -3.14 10.17
C TYR A 92 -16.54 -3.94 9.32
N GLU A 93 -17.64 -3.32 8.89
CA GLU A 93 -18.62 -3.93 8.00
C GLU A 93 -18.05 -4.11 6.58
N MET A 94 -17.28 -3.13 6.10
CA MET A 94 -16.55 -3.22 4.82
C MET A 94 -15.56 -4.40 4.82
N LEU A 95 -14.75 -4.50 5.87
CA LEU A 95 -13.76 -5.57 6.02
C LEU A 95 -14.45 -6.92 6.12
N ALA A 96 -15.45 -7.06 7.00
CA ALA A 96 -16.24 -8.30 7.16
C ALA A 96 -16.91 -8.75 5.85
N TYR A 97 -17.38 -7.81 5.04
CA TYR A 97 -17.96 -8.12 3.74
C TYR A 97 -16.91 -8.66 2.75
N SER A 98 -15.76 -7.99 2.67
CA SER A 98 -14.69 -8.29 1.72
C SER A 98 -14.00 -9.62 2.01
N VAL A 99 -13.62 -9.83 3.27
CA VAL A 99 -12.81 -10.99 3.70
C VAL A 99 -13.52 -12.34 3.47
N LEU A 100 -14.85 -12.37 3.46
CA LEU A 100 -15.62 -13.57 3.16
C LEU A 100 -15.55 -13.95 1.67
N ARG A 101 -15.18 -13.02 0.79
CA ARG A 101 -15.21 -13.17 -0.67
C ARG A 101 -13.83 -13.23 -1.30
N VAL A 102 -12.90 -12.41 -0.81
CA VAL A 102 -11.58 -12.20 -1.42
C VAL A 102 -10.55 -11.90 -0.34
N LYS A 103 -9.29 -12.28 -0.61
CA LYS A 103 -8.19 -11.97 0.30
C LYS A 103 -8.11 -10.46 0.51
N THR A 104 -8.12 -10.04 1.77
CA THR A 104 -8.33 -8.66 2.15
C THR A 104 -7.17 -8.16 3.00
N THR A 105 -6.56 -7.06 2.57
CA THR A 105 -5.51 -6.38 3.33
C THR A 105 -6.01 -4.99 3.72
N VAL A 106 -5.88 -4.61 4.99
CA VAL A 106 -6.15 -3.24 5.45
C VAL A 106 -4.86 -2.55 5.83
N LEU A 107 -4.62 -1.38 5.25
CA LEU A 107 -3.46 -0.54 5.55
C LEU A 107 -3.82 0.44 6.68
N THR A 108 -2.96 0.55 7.68
CA THR A 108 -3.17 1.44 8.84
C THR A 108 -1.86 1.98 9.38
N ASN A 109 -1.91 3.12 10.09
CA ASN A 109 -0.82 3.55 10.97
C ASN A 109 -0.82 2.84 12.35
N ALA A 110 -1.82 1.99 12.62
CA ALA A 110 -2.01 1.22 13.86
C ALA A 110 -2.16 2.04 15.15
N MET A 111 -2.12 3.38 15.09
CA MET A 111 -2.16 4.22 16.29
C MET A 111 -3.55 4.30 16.94
N LEU A 112 -4.61 3.88 16.24
CA LEU A 112 -5.99 3.93 16.75
C LEU A 112 -6.51 2.58 17.25
N LEU A 113 -5.79 1.48 17.01
CA LEU A 113 -6.25 0.12 17.30
C LEU A 113 -6.10 -0.24 18.78
N ARG A 114 -6.91 0.41 19.63
CA ARG A 114 -7.03 0.17 21.07
C ARG A 114 -8.50 0.20 21.49
N GLY A 115 -8.81 -0.47 22.62
CA GLY A 115 -10.17 -0.53 23.20
C GLY A 115 -11.20 -0.99 22.17
N ALA A 116 -12.33 -0.29 22.10
CA ALA A 116 -13.45 -0.63 21.20
C ALA A 116 -13.06 -0.78 19.73
N ARG A 117 -12.03 -0.07 19.24
CA ARG A 117 -11.58 -0.22 17.85
C ARG A 117 -10.88 -1.55 17.58
N LEU A 118 -10.09 -2.01 18.56
CA LEU A 118 -9.41 -3.30 18.49
C LEU A 118 -10.43 -4.43 18.69
N GLU A 119 -11.36 -4.30 19.64
CA GLU A 119 -12.43 -5.27 19.87
C GLU A 119 -13.27 -5.52 18.62
N LYS A 120 -13.70 -4.45 17.93
CA LYS A 120 -14.43 -4.58 16.67
C LYS A 120 -13.59 -5.26 15.58
N LEU A 121 -12.29 -5.00 15.50
CA LEU A 121 -11.40 -5.64 14.54
C LEU A 121 -11.25 -7.15 14.84
N ILE A 122 -11.12 -7.51 16.11
CA ILE A 122 -11.09 -8.92 16.56
C ILE A 122 -12.38 -9.62 16.14
N SER A 123 -13.56 -9.02 16.37
CA SER A 123 -14.84 -9.62 15.97
C SER A 123 -14.94 -9.86 14.46
N VAL A 124 -14.32 -9.02 13.62
CA VAL A 124 -14.24 -9.27 12.17
C VAL A 124 -13.34 -10.45 11.86
N ALA A 125 -12.19 -10.56 12.54
CA ALA A 125 -11.23 -11.64 12.33
C ALA A 125 -11.73 -13.01 12.82
N GLU A 126 -12.47 -13.07 13.92
CA GLU A 126 -13.06 -14.33 14.44
C GLU A 126 -14.08 -14.94 13.47
N ALA A 127 -14.68 -14.12 12.61
CA ALA A 127 -15.70 -14.55 11.64
C ALA A 127 -15.10 -15.16 10.36
N VAL A 128 -13.77 -15.22 10.22
CA VAL A 128 -13.11 -15.63 8.98
C VAL A 128 -12.10 -16.76 9.16
N PRO A 129 -11.88 -17.58 8.10
CA PRO A 129 -10.75 -18.51 8.07
C PRO A 129 -9.43 -17.77 8.25
N ASP A 130 -8.48 -18.45 8.88
CA ASP A 130 -7.10 -17.99 9.01
C ASP A 130 -6.54 -17.55 7.63
N GLU A 131 -5.69 -16.52 7.64
CA GLU A 131 -4.95 -15.98 6.48
C GLU A 131 -5.71 -15.13 5.45
N LYS A 132 -7.05 -15.06 5.49
CA LYS A 132 -7.81 -14.21 4.55
C LYS A 132 -7.75 -12.71 4.85
N MET A 133 -7.42 -12.35 6.09
CA MET A 133 -7.30 -10.96 6.54
C MET A 133 -5.88 -10.64 6.97
N ILE A 134 -5.33 -9.56 6.41
CA ILE A 134 -4.00 -9.06 6.74
C ILE A 134 -4.10 -7.61 7.19
N VAL A 135 -3.37 -7.27 8.26
CA VAL A 135 -3.19 -5.88 8.68
C VAL A 135 -1.80 -5.44 8.27
N GLN A 136 -1.71 -4.50 7.32
CA GLN A 136 -0.46 -3.92 6.87
C GLN A 136 -0.22 -2.60 7.59
N VAL A 137 0.75 -2.59 8.49
CA VAL A 137 1.12 -1.43 9.29
C VAL A 137 2.19 -0.60 8.59
N SER A 138 1.92 0.68 8.48
CA SER A 138 2.85 1.69 7.99
C SER A 138 3.99 1.95 8.99
N LEU A 139 5.18 1.43 8.73
CA LEU A 139 6.40 1.66 9.53
C LEU A 139 7.55 2.01 8.59
N ASP A 140 8.21 3.14 8.84
CA ASP A 140 9.19 3.74 7.92
C ASP A 140 10.61 3.73 8.50
N GLY A 141 10.83 3.06 9.63
CA GLY A 141 12.14 3.05 10.28
C GLY A 141 12.15 2.19 11.54
N GLY A 142 13.29 1.55 11.81
CA GLY A 142 13.52 0.79 13.05
C GLY A 142 13.76 1.68 14.27
N ARG A 143 13.86 3.00 14.07
CA ARG A 143 14.09 4.00 15.13
C ARG A 143 13.10 5.16 14.99
N PRO A 144 12.79 5.86 16.09
CA PRO A 144 11.92 7.03 16.06
C PRO A 144 12.36 8.10 15.06
N GLU A 145 13.65 8.40 14.98
CA GLU A 145 14.17 9.50 14.14
C GLU A 145 13.92 9.24 12.65
N ASP A 146 13.95 7.98 12.22
CA ASP A 146 13.75 7.58 10.82
C ASP A 146 12.26 7.63 10.44
N HIS A 147 11.38 7.13 11.31
CA HIS A 147 9.93 7.06 11.03
C HIS A 147 9.21 8.40 11.27
N ASP A 148 9.53 9.09 12.37
CA ASP A 148 8.86 10.32 12.75
C ASP A 148 9.18 11.48 11.80
N ALA A 149 10.31 11.41 11.07
CA ALA A 149 10.78 12.47 10.18
C ALA A 149 9.72 12.96 9.18
N TYR A 150 8.93 12.04 8.62
CA TYR A 150 7.86 12.36 7.67
C TYR A 150 6.46 12.23 8.27
N ARG A 151 6.29 11.46 9.35
CA ARG A 151 4.96 11.11 9.91
C ARG A 151 4.56 11.95 11.13
N GLY A 152 5.53 12.61 11.76
CA GLY A 152 5.35 13.45 12.94
C GLY A 152 5.98 12.85 14.19
N LYS A 153 6.36 13.71 15.14
CA LYS A 153 7.02 13.29 16.38
C LYS A 153 6.12 12.37 17.23
N GLY A 154 6.70 11.29 17.73
CA GLY A 154 6.05 10.30 18.59
C GLY A 154 5.14 9.32 17.86
N THR A 155 5.17 9.25 16.53
CA THR A 155 4.34 8.29 15.79
C THR A 155 4.94 6.90 15.80
N TRP A 156 6.27 6.78 15.85
CA TRP A 156 6.95 5.48 15.90
C TRP A 156 6.51 4.68 17.12
N GLU A 157 6.57 5.28 18.31
CA GLU A 157 6.22 4.60 19.56
C GLU A 157 4.77 4.10 19.55
N LYS A 158 3.84 4.95 19.10
CA LYS A 158 2.41 4.62 19.01
C LYS A 158 2.12 3.55 17.95
N THR A 159 2.86 3.56 16.84
CA THR A 159 2.76 2.56 15.77
C THR A 159 3.27 1.21 16.27
N VAL A 160 4.44 1.17 16.91
CA VAL A 160 5.04 -0.04 17.46
C VAL A 160 4.18 -0.66 18.56
N GLU A 161 3.60 0.15 19.44
CA GLU A 161 2.62 -0.33 20.41
C GLU A 161 1.39 -0.95 19.72
N GLY A 162 0.88 -0.31 18.66
CA GLY A 162 -0.21 -0.86 17.85
C GLY A 162 0.12 -2.20 17.18
N ILE A 163 1.35 -2.36 16.68
CA ILE A 163 1.85 -3.62 16.13
C ILE A 163 1.82 -4.72 17.20
N ARG A 164 2.35 -4.44 18.39
CA ARG A 164 2.37 -5.42 19.49
C ARG A 164 0.97 -5.83 19.90
N LEU A 165 0.05 -4.88 20.05
CA LEU A 165 -1.35 -5.16 20.37
C LEU A 165 -2.00 -6.06 19.32
N LEU A 166 -1.73 -5.83 18.02
CA LEU A 166 -2.22 -6.71 16.96
C LEU A 166 -1.64 -8.13 17.08
N GLN A 167 -0.33 -8.27 17.29
CA GLN A 167 0.33 -9.57 17.44
C GLN A 167 -0.15 -10.33 18.68
N GLU A 168 -0.40 -9.64 19.80
CA GLU A 168 -0.97 -10.22 21.03
C GLU A 168 -2.35 -10.84 20.80
N GLN A 169 -3.11 -10.34 19.83
CA GLN A 169 -4.41 -10.88 19.43
C GLN A 169 -4.32 -11.88 18.27
N GLY A 170 -3.10 -12.29 17.86
CA GLY A 170 -2.88 -13.29 16.82
C GLY A 170 -3.00 -12.78 15.39
N PHE A 171 -3.10 -11.47 15.15
CA PHE A 171 -3.11 -10.95 13.79
C PHE A 171 -1.76 -11.15 13.09
N ARG A 172 -1.80 -11.60 11.84
CA ARG A 172 -0.65 -11.52 10.94
C ARG A 172 -0.43 -10.06 10.52
N VAL A 173 0.65 -9.48 11.01
CA VAL A 173 1.05 -8.10 10.71
C VAL A 173 2.07 -8.08 9.58
N ARG A 174 1.79 -7.28 8.54
CA ARG A 174 2.76 -6.89 7.51
C ARG A 174 3.28 -5.50 7.77
N ILE A 175 4.51 -5.21 7.34
CA ILE A 175 5.07 -3.87 7.36
C ILE A 175 5.08 -3.29 5.95
N GLY A 176 4.52 -2.10 5.80
CA GLY A 176 4.65 -1.28 4.61
C GLY A 176 5.53 -0.06 4.89
N THR A 177 6.62 0.08 4.15
CA THR A 177 7.61 1.14 4.30
C THR A 177 7.66 2.01 3.07
N THR A 178 7.53 3.32 3.24
CA THR A 178 7.98 4.25 2.20
C THR A 178 9.46 4.55 2.44
N GLU A 179 10.32 4.15 1.50
CA GLU A 179 11.74 4.49 1.51
C GLU A 179 11.91 5.98 1.17
N THR A 180 12.57 6.71 2.07
CA THR A 180 12.81 8.15 2.01
C THR A 180 14.31 8.43 2.12
N PRO A 181 14.78 9.63 1.75
CA PRO A 181 16.18 10.02 1.97
C PRO A 181 16.67 9.87 3.42
N VAL A 182 15.77 9.95 4.41
CA VAL A 182 16.12 9.85 5.84
C VAL A 182 16.33 8.40 6.27
N ASN A 183 15.46 7.48 5.83
CA ASN A 183 15.50 6.09 6.26
C ASN A 183 16.31 5.17 5.33
N SER A 184 16.57 5.57 4.08
CA SER A 184 17.29 4.76 3.09
C SER A 184 18.68 4.31 3.59
N PRO A 185 19.50 5.17 4.22
CA PRO A 185 20.78 4.74 4.82
C PRO A 185 20.64 3.78 6.02
N HIS A 186 19.42 3.60 6.52
CA HIS A 186 19.10 2.87 7.74
C HIS A 186 18.09 1.73 7.51
N LEU A 187 17.83 1.32 6.26
CA LEU A 187 16.88 0.25 5.95
C LEU A 187 17.23 -1.06 6.67
N GLU A 188 18.51 -1.43 6.76
CA GLU A 188 18.90 -2.64 7.50
C GLU A 188 18.49 -2.56 8.98
N LYS A 189 18.47 -1.37 9.59
CA LYS A 189 18.00 -1.20 10.97
C LYS A 189 16.49 -1.41 11.09
N LEU A 190 15.72 -1.05 10.06
CA LEU A 190 14.31 -1.42 9.99
C LEU A 190 14.15 -2.94 9.81
N CYS A 191 14.99 -3.56 8.99
CA CYS A 191 14.99 -5.01 8.79
C CYS A 191 15.27 -5.78 10.08
N GLU A 192 16.36 -5.44 10.77
CA GLU A 192 16.68 -5.94 12.11
C GLU A 192 15.52 -5.75 13.08
N PHE A 193 14.87 -4.58 13.06
CA PHE A 193 13.78 -4.26 13.98
C PHE A 193 12.53 -5.09 13.74
N HIS A 194 12.01 -5.18 12.50
CA HIS A 194 10.79 -5.96 12.27
C HIS A 194 11.02 -7.47 12.51
N ARG A 195 12.23 -7.98 12.19
CA ARG A 195 12.63 -9.36 12.54
C ARG A 195 12.63 -9.56 14.06
N SER A 196 13.08 -8.58 14.83
CA SER A 196 13.05 -8.64 16.30
C SER A 196 11.62 -8.64 16.88
N LEU A 197 10.63 -8.17 16.12
CA LEU A 197 9.20 -8.29 16.45
C LEU A 197 8.60 -9.63 15.98
N GLY A 198 9.39 -10.52 15.38
CA GLY A 198 8.91 -11.78 14.80
C GLY A 198 8.15 -11.61 13.48
N ILE A 199 8.27 -10.47 12.81
CA ILE A 199 7.72 -10.25 11.48
C ILE A 199 8.78 -10.65 10.44
N PRO A 200 8.53 -11.65 9.58
CA PRO A 200 9.52 -12.15 8.65
C PRO A 200 9.68 -11.21 7.42
N ASP A 201 10.76 -11.40 6.66
CA ASP A 201 11.09 -10.55 5.52
C ASP A 201 10.03 -10.60 4.41
N GLU A 202 9.36 -11.74 4.21
CA GLU A 202 8.26 -11.85 3.23
C GLU A 202 7.00 -11.02 3.59
N ASP A 203 6.92 -10.52 4.83
CA ASP A 203 5.86 -9.64 5.30
C ASP A 203 6.31 -8.18 5.40
N HIS A 204 7.51 -7.83 4.87
CA HIS A 204 8.01 -6.47 4.76
C HIS A 204 8.07 -5.98 3.31
N PHE A 205 7.30 -4.93 3.00
CA PHE A 205 7.19 -4.34 1.67
C PHE A 205 7.75 -2.93 1.68
N VAL A 206 8.76 -2.69 0.83
CA VAL A 206 9.39 -1.37 0.67
C VAL A 206 8.98 -0.79 -0.67
N ARG A 207 8.41 0.42 -0.64
CA ARG A 207 8.07 1.20 -1.82
C ARG A 207 8.89 2.49 -1.84
N PRO A 208 9.25 3.00 -3.02
CA PRO A 208 9.97 4.27 -3.11
C PRO A 208 9.06 5.44 -2.71
N LEU A 209 9.67 6.51 -2.23
CA LEU A 209 9.01 7.81 -2.14
C LEU A 209 8.60 8.28 -3.53
N ALA A 210 7.31 8.50 -3.73
CA ALA A 210 6.77 9.08 -4.94
C ALA A 210 6.74 10.61 -4.84
N LYS A 211 7.11 11.31 -5.92
CA LYS A 211 6.93 12.76 -6.05
C LYS A 211 5.49 13.11 -6.42
N ARG A 212 4.57 12.69 -5.56
CA ARG A 212 3.12 12.81 -5.70
C ARG A 212 2.53 13.33 -4.39
N GLY A 213 1.27 13.76 -4.42
CA GLY A 213 0.61 14.19 -3.20
C GLY A 213 1.20 15.46 -2.60
N PHE A 214 1.61 15.38 -1.32
CA PHE A 214 2.35 16.43 -0.63
C PHE A 214 3.87 16.39 -0.87
N SER A 215 4.42 15.28 -1.35
CA SER A 215 5.86 15.18 -1.60
C SER A 215 6.30 16.08 -2.76
N ARG A 216 7.49 16.67 -2.63
CA ARG A 216 8.17 17.44 -3.69
C ARG A 216 9.45 16.76 -4.18
N GLU A 217 9.75 15.60 -3.62
CA GLU A 217 10.92 14.77 -3.90
C GLU A 217 10.50 13.31 -4.09
N GLY A 218 11.43 12.45 -4.51
CA GLY A 218 11.15 11.05 -4.84
C GLY A 218 11.03 10.80 -6.34
N LEU A 219 10.58 9.60 -6.70
CA LEU A 219 10.42 9.16 -8.07
C LEU A 219 9.23 9.87 -8.74
N GLU A 220 9.45 10.35 -9.96
CA GLU A 220 8.39 10.82 -10.85
C GLU A 220 7.67 9.59 -11.41
N LEU A 221 6.42 9.38 -10.98
CA LEU A 221 5.64 8.21 -11.36
C LEU A 221 4.41 8.65 -12.13
N ASP A 222 4.09 8.01 -13.24
CA ASP A 222 2.91 8.27 -14.06
C ASP A 222 2.37 6.97 -14.68
N MET A 223 1.27 7.05 -15.44
CA MET A 223 0.69 5.86 -16.07
C MET A 223 1.63 5.17 -17.07
N GLY A 224 2.61 5.89 -17.63
CA GLY A 224 3.57 5.38 -18.61
C GLY A 224 4.78 4.67 -18.01
N ASN A 225 4.99 4.76 -16.69
CA ASN A 225 6.08 4.08 -15.99
C ASN A 225 5.63 3.19 -14.82
N LEU A 226 4.33 3.11 -14.55
CA LEU A 226 3.74 2.23 -13.54
C LEU A 226 2.95 1.10 -14.18
N ILE A 227 3.17 -0.12 -13.71
CA ILE A 227 2.18 -1.18 -13.89
C ILE A 227 0.87 -0.79 -13.18
N PRO A 228 -0.30 -0.95 -13.82
CA PRO A 228 -1.56 -0.58 -13.18
C PRO A 228 -1.90 -1.48 -12.01
N GLU A 229 -2.37 -0.86 -10.92
CA GLU A 229 -3.04 -1.51 -9.81
C GLU A 229 -4.34 -0.74 -9.58
N VAL A 230 -5.48 -1.33 -9.99
CA VAL A 230 -6.76 -0.62 -10.06
C VAL A 230 -7.08 -0.01 -8.71
N THR A 231 -7.26 1.30 -8.72
CA THR A 231 -7.48 2.06 -7.50
C THR A 231 -8.77 2.82 -7.61
N VAL A 232 -9.58 2.81 -6.56
CA VAL A 232 -10.88 3.49 -6.52
C VAL A 232 -10.98 4.40 -5.30
N ASN A 233 -11.64 5.53 -5.48
CA ASN A 233 -12.02 6.45 -4.42
C ASN A 233 -13.36 7.13 -4.77
N VAL A 234 -13.83 8.09 -3.96
CA VAL A 234 -15.13 8.74 -4.21
C VAL A 234 -15.25 9.48 -5.56
N ASP A 235 -14.14 9.84 -6.21
CA ASP A 235 -14.09 10.52 -7.51
C ASP A 235 -14.03 9.57 -8.71
N GLY A 236 -13.87 8.26 -8.51
CA GLY A 236 -13.82 7.26 -9.58
C GLY A 236 -12.63 6.31 -9.50
N VAL A 237 -12.12 5.92 -10.68
CA VAL A 237 -11.09 4.90 -10.86
C VAL A 237 -9.78 5.52 -11.35
N PHE A 238 -8.68 5.05 -10.78
CA PHE A 238 -7.31 5.54 -10.95
C PHE A 238 -6.38 4.38 -11.30
N TRP A 239 -5.27 4.72 -11.95
CA TRP A 239 -4.29 3.76 -12.45
C TRP A 239 -3.54 3.00 -11.36
N HIS A 240 -3.26 3.64 -10.22
CA HIS A 240 -2.36 3.10 -9.20
C HIS A 240 -2.57 3.75 -7.82
N PRO A 241 -2.35 3.06 -6.70
CA PRO A 241 -2.59 3.60 -5.35
C PRO A 241 -1.61 4.70 -4.93
N LEU A 242 -0.50 4.89 -5.67
CA LEU A 242 0.51 5.92 -5.39
C LEU A 242 0.11 7.32 -5.83
N SER A 243 -1.06 7.51 -6.42
CA SER A 243 -1.59 8.83 -6.75
C SER A 243 -3.09 8.79 -6.98
N THR A 244 -3.79 9.76 -6.42
CA THR A 244 -5.19 10.07 -6.75
C THR A 244 -5.32 11.42 -7.46
N ASP A 245 -4.22 11.91 -8.05
CA ASP A 245 -4.22 13.11 -8.88
C ASP A 245 -4.91 12.87 -10.24
N THR A 246 -5.40 13.94 -10.87
CA THR A 246 -6.23 13.87 -12.09
C THR A 246 -5.55 13.24 -13.30
N ASP A 247 -4.22 13.35 -13.38
CA ASP A 247 -3.45 12.74 -14.46
C ASP A 247 -3.33 11.22 -14.33
N MET A 248 -3.69 10.68 -13.16
CA MET A 248 -3.76 9.24 -12.87
C MET A 248 -5.20 8.71 -12.89
N GLN A 249 -6.20 9.55 -13.20
CA GLN A 249 -7.60 9.16 -13.27
C GLN A 249 -7.93 8.48 -14.61
N VAL A 250 -8.46 7.26 -14.54
CA VAL A 250 -8.92 6.46 -15.68
C VAL A 250 -10.40 6.74 -15.99
N SER A 251 -11.22 6.87 -14.94
CA SER A 251 -12.65 7.09 -15.05
C SER A 251 -13.17 7.90 -13.88
N ARG A 252 -14.20 8.73 -14.13
CA ARG A 252 -14.98 9.38 -13.06
C ARG A 252 -16.13 8.52 -12.56
N ALA A 253 -16.53 7.52 -13.33
CA ALA A 253 -17.57 6.58 -12.94
C ALA A 253 -16.93 5.41 -12.17
N LEU A 254 -17.47 5.10 -11.00
CA LEU A 254 -17.06 3.93 -10.22
C LEU A 254 -17.55 2.62 -10.83
N PHE A 255 -18.67 2.66 -11.53
CA PHE A 255 -19.37 1.48 -12.01
C PHE A 255 -19.87 1.63 -13.45
N PRO A 256 -19.97 0.52 -14.21
CA PRO A 256 -19.40 -0.79 -13.86
C PRO A 256 -17.86 -0.74 -13.89
N LEU A 257 -17.21 -1.38 -12.91
CA LEU A 257 -15.76 -1.45 -12.75
C LEU A 257 -15.10 -2.06 -14.00
N ALA A 258 -15.79 -3.00 -14.64
CA ALA A 258 -15.37 -3.65 -15.88
C ALA A 258 -14.99 -2.65 -16.99
N GLU A 259 -15.73 -1.56 -17.15
CA GLU A 259 -15.42 -0.53 -18.16
C GLU A 259 -14.09 0.17 -17.87
N SER A 260 -13.76 0.40 -16.60
CA SER A 260 -12.47 1.01 -16.22
C SER A 260 -11.33 0.01 -16.35
N VAL A 261 -11.57 -1.27 -16.05
CA VAL A 261 -10.60 -2.36 -16.25
C VAL A 261 -10.24 -2.52 -17.73
N GLU A 262 -11.22 -2.49 -18.62
CA GLU A 262 -10.96 -2.55 -20.07
C GLU A 262 -10.15 -1.34 -20.56
N LYS A 263 -10.48 -0.12 -20.11
CA LYS A 263 -9.66 1.08 -20.43
C LYS A 263 -8.21 0.94 -19.97
N ILE A 264 -7.99 0.39 -18.78
CA ILE A 264 -6.65 0.13 -18.26
C ILE A 264 -5.91 -0.89 -19.14
N ARG A 265 -6.58 -1.97 -19.57
CA ARG A 265 -5.99 -2.97 -20.48
C ARG A 265 -5.60 -2.36 -21.81
N GLU A 266 -6.48 -1.57 -22.43
CA GLU A 266 -6.22 -0.89 -23.71
C GLU A 266 -5.03 0.07 -23.61
N GLN A 267 -4.97 0.86 -22.54
CA GLN A 267 -3.89 1.80 -22.32
C GLN A 267 -2.57 1.10 -22.01
N LEU A 268 -2.58 0.03 -21.20
CA LEU A 268 -1.39 -0.77 -20.93
C LEU A 268 -0.84 -1.41 -22.21
N ALA A 269 -1.72 -1.99 -23.04
CA ALA A 269 -1.34 -2.53 -24.34
C ALA A 269 -0.70 -1.46 -25.25
N THR A 270 -1.27 -0.25 -25.24
CA THR A 270 -0.70 0.89 -25.99
C THR A 270 0.69 1.25 -25.51
N ILE A 271 0.90 1.34 -24.18
CA ILE A 271 2.21 1.66 -23.59
C ILE A 271 3.25 0.61 -23.99
N SER A 272 2.92 -0.67 -23.86
CA SER A 272 3.80 -1.78 -24.24
C SER A 272 4.20 -1.73 -25.72
N LEU A 273 3.28 -1.36 -26.61
CA LEU A 273 3.57 -1.24 -28.06
C LEU A 273 4.47 -0.04 -28.40
N THR A 274 4.41 1.04 -27.62
CA THR A 274 5.22 2.25 -27.89
C THR A 274 6.67 2.18 -27.38
N GLY A 275 7.05 1.11 -26.66
CA GLY A 275 8.42 0.88 -26.18
C GLY A 275 8.96 1.95 -25.22
N LYS A 276 8.08 2.70 -24.55
CA LYS A 276 8.45 3.98 -23.91
C LYS A 276 9.13 3.87 -22.53
N ALA A 277 9.07 2.76 -21.81
CA ALA A 277 9.84 2.51 -20.59
C ALA A 277 9.65 1.08 -20.07
N SER A 278 10.61 0.59 -19.28
CA SER A 278 10.38 -0.54 -18.35
C SER A 278 9.36 -0.08 -17.30
N LEU A 279 8.22 -0.77 -17.21
CA LEU A 279 7.17 -0.47 -16.25
C LEU A 279 7.59 -0.97 -14.87
N MET A 280 7.48 -0.10 -13.86
CA MET A 280 7.83 -0.44 -12.48
C MET A 280 6.67 -1.17 -11.80
N THR A 281 7.01 -2.23 -11.06
CA THR A 281 6.14 -2.88 -10.08
C THR A 281 6.68 -2.64 -8.68
N PHE A 282 5.78 -2.49 -7.72
CA PHE A 282 6.14 -2.44 -6.30
C PHE A 282 5.34 -3.52 -5.60
N THR A 283 5.86 -4.76 -5.67
CA THR A 283 5.22 -5.92 -5.03
C THR A 283 5.59 -6.01 -3.59
#